data_AF-A0AAD5U5K8-F1
#
_entry.id   AF-A0AAD5U5K8-F1
#
_cell.length_a   1.000
_cell.length_b   1.000
_cell.length_c   1.000
_cell.angle_alpha   90.00
_cell.angle_beta   90.00
_cell.angle_gamma   90.00
#
_symmetry.space_group_name_H-M   'P 1'
#
loop_
_entity.id
_entity.type
_entity.pdbx_description
1 polymer ?
#
loop_
_entity_poly.entity_id
_entity_poly.type
_entity_poly.pdbx_seq_one_letter_code
_entity_poly.pdbx_strand_id
1 'polypeptide(L)'
;MINNVLKKGADDLDDDFVYDESLVEVSGEDDFEGQIDFNDEDDELKNNNLKRKLDDGEKHSNQSSLTKNEKQRLRKKQKKLLKEPVKYDFCVPQKKSDILSEYWKKFKILKKNKYKLSALELEDLEVQKWDEELFVDTSEICFERNTLNIWNGICHGKLFMQALPSISSKKAVVESPKVLVLCASALRCIEIIDVLKKNTKSRIVKLFAKHLKVDEQINVLKLHEYLIGVGTPNRVDKIMKEHADFLKATELVLIDASFVDKKKRTILTLNECNMDLFQFIHNVSLYFKNNNNNVIKVMFF
;
A
#
# COMPACT_ATOMS: atom_id res chain seq x y z
N MET A 1 70.13 -28.84 -35.47
CA MET A 1 69.80 -28.30 -36.80
C MET A 1 68.29 -28.14 -36.90
N ILE A 2 67.83 -26.89 -37.08
CA ILE A 2 66.73 -26.44 -37.96
C ILE A 2 65.30 -27.03 -37.78
N ASN A 3 64.44 -26.23 -37.13
CA ASN A 3 63.08 -25.73 -37.45
C ASN A 3 62.06 -26.41 -38.40
N ASN A 4 60.80 -26.18 -38.00
CA ASN A 4 59.51 -25.98 -38.73
C ASN A 4 58.65 -27.21 -39.07
N VAL A 5 57.47 -27.42 -38.44
CA VAL A 5 56.16 -26.71 -38.51
C VAL A 5 55.40 -26.98 -39.81
N LEU A 6 54.19 -27.56 -39.70
CA LEU A 6 52.99 -27.18 -40.47
C LEU A 6 51.69 -27.73 -39.85
N LYS A 7 50.74 -26.81 -39.65
CA LYS A 7 49.32 -26.99 -39.28
C LYS A 7 48.47 -27.39 -40.49
N LYS A 8 47.37 -28.12 -40.25
CA LYS A 8 46.00 -28.04 -40.84
C LYS A 8 45.24 -29.31 -40.39
N GLY A 9 43.94 -29.32 -40.11
CA GLY A 9 42.87 -28.33 -40.12
C GLY A 9 41.64 -28.97 -39.45
N ALA A 10 40.75 -28.14 -38.92
CA ALA A 10 39.48 -28.52 -38.33
C ALA A 10 38.40 -28.47 -39.42
N ASP A 11 37.87 -29.64 -39.79
CA ASP A 11 36.57 -29.88 -40.42
C ASP A 11 36.51 -31.37 -40.75
N ASP A 12 35.50 -32.07 -40.23
CA ASP A 12 34.94 -33.37 -40.67
C ASP A 12 34.45 -34.14 -39.44
N LEU A 13 33.24 -33.82 -38.99
CA LEU A 13 32.36 -34.80 -38.36
C LEU A 13 30.99 -34.65 -39.02
N ASP A 14 30.63 -35.67 -39.80
CA ASP A 14 29.43 -35.78 -40.61
C ASP A 14 28.14 -35.76 -39.77
N ASP A 15 27.19 -34.93 -40.19
CA ASP A 15 25.82 -34.81 -39.68
C ASP A 15 24.89 -35.83 -40.37
N ASP A 16 24.62 -36.97 -39.72
CA ASP A 16 23.55 -37.90 -40.12
C ASP A 16 22.28 -37.67 -39.28
N PHE A 17 21.61 -36.52 -39.49
CA PHE A 17 20.31 -36.22 -38.89
C PHE A 17 19.17 -36.52 -39.87
N VAL A 18 18.50 -37.66 -39.68
CA VAL A 18 17.34 -38.07 -40.47
C VAL A 18 16.09 -37.33 -39.99
N TYR A 19 15.46 -36.56 -40.87
CA TYR A 19 14.15 -35.94 -40.64
C TYR A 19 13.03 -36.99 -40.83
N ASP A 20 12.20 -37.17 -39.80
CA ASP A 20 10.93 -37.89 -39.93
C ASP A 20 9.81 -36.86 -40.16
N GLU A 21 9.19 -36.92 -41.34
CA GLU A 21 8.29 -35.92 -41.90
C GLU A 21 6.81 -36.35 -41.80
N SER A 22 6.46 -37.24 -40.85
CA SER A 22 5.12 -37.83 -40.76
C SER A 22 4.20 -37.30 -39.64
N LEU A 23 4.44 -36.14 -39.03
CA LEU A 23 3.56 -35.60 -37.98
C LEU A 23 3.28 -34.10 -38.12
N VAL A 24 2.52 -33.76 -39.17
CA VAL A 24 1.64 -32.59 -39.28
C VAL A 24 0.37 -33.16 -39.94
N GLU A 25 -0.88 -33.03 -39.51
CA GLU A 25 -1.71 -32.04 -38.79
C GLU A 25 -2.78 -32.86 -37.99
N VAL A 26 -3.74 -32.40 -37.18
CA VAL A 26 -4.65 -31.24 -37.21
C VAL A 26 -5.34 -31.11 -35.82
N SER A 27 -5.67 -29.88 -35.43
CA SER A 27 -6.85 -29.44 -34.65
C SER A 27 -7.10 -29.93 -33.22
N GLY A 28 -7.18 -28.97 -32.31
CA GLY A 28 -7.84 -29.10 -31.01
C GLY A 28 -7.52 -27.91 -30.11
N GLU A 29 -8.44 -26.97 -30.01
CA GLU A 29 -8.49 -25.98 -28.93
C GLU A 29 -8.45 -26.71 -27.59
N ASP A 30 -7.54 -26.35 -26.69
CA ASP A 30 -7.73 -26.55 -25.25
C ASP A 30 -6.86 -25.55 -24.47
N ASP A 31 -7.52 -24.91 -23.53
CA ASP A 31 -7.08 -23.80 -22.71
C ASP A 31 -5.83 -24.16 -21.88
N PHE A 32 -4.71 -23.49 -22.16
CA PHE A 32 -3.57 -23.48 -21.26
C PHE A 32 -3.76 -22.39 -20.19
N GLU A 33 -4.55 -22.70 -19.16
CA GLU A 33 -4.56 -21.93 -17.91
C GLU A 33 -3.23 -22.12 -17.17
N GLY A 34 -2.26 -21.29 -17.51
CA GLY A 34 -1.06 -21.07 -16.70
C GLY A 34 -1.37 -20.23 -15.47
N GLN A 35 -2.02 -20.84 -14.47
CA GLN A 35 -2.31 -20.23 -13.19
C GLN A 35 -1.04 -20.28 -12.31
N ILE A 36 -0.16 -19.27 -12.44
CA ILE A 36 0.81 -18.97 -11.37
C ILE A 36 0.14 -17.96 -10.45
N ASP A 37 -0.77 -18.48 -9.63
CA ASP A 37 -1.25 -17.80 -8.43
C ASP A 37 -0.09 -17.77 -7.43
N PHE A 38 0.49 -16.59 -7.19
CA PHE A 38 1.16 -16.34 -5.90
C PHE A 38 0.08 -16.19 -4.82
N ASN A 39 -0.60 -17.31 -4.54
CA ASN A 39 -1.34 -17.47 -3.30
C ASN A 39 -0.29 -17.54 -2.19
N ASP A 40 -0.09 -16.42 -1.49
CA ASP A 40 0.48 -16.44 -0.14
C ASP A 40 -0.53 -17.21 0.74
N GLU A 41 -0.36 -18.52 0.81
CA GLU A 41 -0.93 -19.33 1.89
C GLU A 41 -0.47 -18.75 3.24
N ASP A 42 -1.40 -18.76 4.18
CA ASP A 42 -1.25 -18.26 5.53
C ASP A 42 -0.03 -18.87 6.25
N ASP A 43 1.07 -18.13 6.34
CA ASP A 43 2.19 -18.52 7.19
C ASP A 43 1.97 -18.11 8.64
N GLU A 44 1.58 -19.11 9.44
CA GLU A 44 1.66 -19.10 10.89
C GLU A 44 3.04 -18.61 11.37
N LEU A 45 3.01 -17.64 12.28
CA LEU A 45 4.15 -17.14 13.06
C LEU A 45 5.03 -18.26 13.64
N LYS A 46 6.10 -18.65 12.93
CA LYS A 46 7.27 -19.35 13.48
C LYS A 46 8.46 -18.41 13.54
N ASN A 47 8.55 -17.68 14.66
CA ASN A 47 9.75 -16.93 15.02
C ASN A 47 10.89 -17.90 15.39
N ASN A 48 11.75 -18.24 14.44
CA ASN A 48 13.05 -18.83 14.72
C ASN A 48 14.10 -17.72 14.86
N ASN A 49 14.31 -17.25 16.10
CA ASN A 49 15.43 -16.36 16.41
C ASN A 49 16.72 -17.18 16.53
N LEU A 50 17.58 -17.09 15.52
CA LEU A 50 19.02 -17.38 15.61
C LEU A 50 19.67 -16.36 16.57
N LYS A 51 19.99 -16.80 17.79
CA LYS A 51 20.81 -16.03 18.74
C LYS A 51 22.30 -16.20 18.41
N ARG A 52 22.97 -15.08 18.13
CA ARG A 52 24.44 -14.94 18.19
C ARG A 52 24.92 -15.23 19.62
N LYS A 53 25.98 -16.03 19.74
CA LYS A 53 26.67 -16.34 21.00
C LYS A 53 27.63 -15.19 21.37
N LEU A 54 27.56 -14.77 22.63
CA LEU A 54 28.69 -14.22 23.38
C LEU A 54 28.62 -14.83 24.80
N ASP A 55 29.75 -15.37 25.24
CA ASP A 55 30.02 -15.94 26.57
C ASP A 55 29.86 -14.89 27.68
N ASP A 56 29.28 -15.26 28.83
CA ASP A 56 30.06 -15.60 30.04
C ASP A 56 29.13 -15.88 31.26
N GLY A 57 29.52 -16.85 32.11
CA GLY A 57 29.16 -16.90 33.54
C GLY A 57 27.93 -17.72 33.99
N GLU A 58 28.18 -18.92 34.50
CA GLU A 58 27.23 -19.81 35.18
C GLU A 58 26.61 -19.24 36.48
N LYS A 59 25.32 -19.55 36.73
CA LYS A 59 24.77 -19.94 38.05
C LYS A 59 23.35 -20.54 37.92
N HIS A 60 23.22 -21.80 38.28
CA HIS A 60 21.98 -22.59 38.32
C HIS A 60 20.96 -22.06 39.34
N SER A 61 19.68 -21.97 38.95
CA SER A 61 18.54 -22.42 39.79
C SER A 61 17.21 -22.51 38.99
N ASN A 62 16.65 -23.72 39.00
CA ASN A 62 15.24 -24.12 38.84
C ASN A 62 14.38 -23.50 37.70
N GLN A 63 14.41 -24.16 36.53
CA GLN A 63 13.34 -24.07 35.54
C GLN A 63 12.09 -24.83 36.03
N SER A 64 11.06 -24.12 36.48
CA SER A 64 9.71 -24.67 36.50
C SER A 64 9.12 -24.60 35.08
N SER A 65 9.07 -25.75 34.42
CA SER A 65 8.40 -25.88 33.12
C SER A 65 6.89 -25.68 33.30
N LEU A 66 6.39 -24.48 32.95
CA LEU A 66 4.95 -24.19 32.97
C LEU A 66 4.18 -25.22 32.14
N THR A 67 3.15 -25.80 32.75
CA THR A 67 2.31 -26.82 32.12
C THR A 67 1.58 -26.27 30.89
N LYS A 68 1.21 -27.13 29.93
CA LYS A 68 0.48 -26.73 28.70
C LYS A 68 -0.79 -25.92 29.02
N ASN A 69 -1.42 -26.16 30.17
CA ASN A 69 -2.62 -25.47 30.65
C ASN A 69 -2.33 -24.04 31.16
N GLU A 70 -1.18 -23.77 31.76
CA GLU A 70 -0.78 -22.41 32.17
C GLU A 70 -0.39 -21.53 30.99
N LYS A 71 0.31 -22.08 30.00
CA LYS A 71 0.58 -21.38 28.73
C LYS A 71 -0.71 -21.05 27.97
N GLN A 72 -1.70 -21.96 27.98
CA GLN A 72 -3.04 -21.68 27.43
C GLN A 72 -3.81 -20.63 28.24
N ARG A 73 -3.71 -20.62 29.57
CA ARG A 73 -4.35 -19.59 30.43
C ARG A 73 -3.73 -18.22 30.20
N LEU A 74 -2.41 -18.11 30.08
CA LEU A 74 -1.70 -16.86 29.77
C LEU A 74 -2.03 -16.35 28.35
N ARG A 75 -2.11 -17.25 27.35
CA ARG A 75 -2.59 -16.90 26.00
C ARG A 75 -4.07 -16.50 25.99
N LYS A 76 -4.93 -17.11 26.80
CA LYS A 76 -6.33 -16.71 26.97
C LYS A 76 -6.45 -15.37 27.72
N LYS A 77 -5.58 -15.07 28.67
CA LYS A 77 -5.52 -13.78 29.40
C LYS A 77 -4.99 -12.66 28.48
N GLN A 78 -3.97 -12.94 27.65
CA GLN A 78 -3.52 -12.02 26.59
C GLN A 78 -4.56 -11.84 25.49
N LYS A 79 -5.27 -12.90 25.06
CA LYS A 79 -6.41 -12.80 24.13
C LYS A 79 -7.62 -12.06 24.74
N LYS A 80 -7.79 -12.07 26.07
CA LYS A 80 -8.80 -11.26 26.78
C LYS A 80 -8.41 -9.78 26.87
N LEU A 81 -7.12 -9.47 27.07
CA LEU A 81 -6.57 -8.10 27.00
C LEU A 81 -6.55 -7.52 25.58
N LEU A 82 -6.66 -8.37 24.55
CA LEU A 82 -6.84 -8.01 23.14
C LEU A 82 -8.32 -7.91 22.70
N LYS A 83 -9.28 -8.03 23.63
CA LYS A 83 -10.73 -8.03 23.36
C LYS A 83 -11.46 -6.97 24.18
N GLU A 84 -10.94 -5.75 24.21
CA GLU A 84 -11.82 -4.60 24.37
C GLU A 84 -11.92 -3.93 23.01
N PRO A 85 -13.10 -3.90 22.38
CA PRO A 85 -13.29 -3.05 21.22
C PRO A 85 -13.02 -1.63 21.69
N VAL A 86 -11.94 -1.04 21.20
CA VAL A 86 -11.71 0.40 21.33
C VAL A 86 -12.97 1.03 20.77
N LYS A 87 -13.75 1.71 21.62
CA LYS A 87 -14.91 2.49 21.17
C LYS A 87 -14.35 3.54 20.22
N TYR A 88 -14.66 3.40 18.94
CA TYR A 88 -14.24 4.35 17.91
C TYR A 88 -15.00 5.65 18.18
N ASP A 89 -14.28 6.69 18.62
CA ASP A 89 -14.85 8.03 18.68
C ASP A 89 -15.21 8.42 17.24
N PHE A 90 -16.50 8.50 16.99
CA PHE A 90 -17.13 8.72 15.70
C PHE A 90 -16.48 9.92 14.99
N CYS A 91 -15.95 9.71 13.78
CA CYS A 91 -15.53 10.82 12.94
C CYS A 91 -16.81 11.52 12.46
N VAL A 92 -17.06 12.73 12.97
CA VAL A 92 -18.25 13.53 12.63
C VAL A 92 -18.08 14.04 11.20
N PRO A 93 -19.11 14.03 10.34
CA PRO A 93 -19.08 14.73 9.07
C PRO A 93 -18.67 16.20 9.29
N GLN A 94 -17.58 16.61 8.68
CA GLN A 94 -17.04 17.96 8.81
C GLN A 94 -16.97 18.63 7.45
N LYS A 95 -17.17 19.95 7.45
CA LYS A 95 -16.99 20.75 6.24
C LYS A 95 -15.54 20.69 5.79
N LYS A 96 -15.36 20.57 4.48
CA LYS A 96 -14.05 20.63 3.81
C LYS A 96 -13.16 21.77 4.31
N SER A 97 -13.68 23.00 4.35
CA SER A 97 -12.91 24.20 4.77
C SER A 97 -12.30 24.04 6.16
N ASP A 98 -13.07 23.46 7.07
CA ASP A 98 -12.70 23.38 8.48
C ASP A 98 -11.57 22.36 8.66
N ILE A 99 -11.74 21.15 8.10
CA ILE A 99 -10.72 20.09 8.10
C ILE A 99 -9.41 20.61 7.51
N LEU A 100 -9.46 21.23 6.34
CA LEU A 100 -8.25 21.68 5.62
C LEU A 100 -7.52 22.78 6.39
N SER A 101 -8.27 23.73 6.97
CA SER A 101 -7.67 24.82 7.74
C SER A 101 -7.00 24.31 9.02
N GLU A 102 -7.63 23.38 9.74
CA GLU A 102 -7.07 22.77 10.94
C GLU A 102 -5.84 21.92 10.60
N TYR A 103 -5.93 21.12 9.54
CA TYR A 103 -4.85 20.27 9.09
C TYR A 103 -3.63 21.09 8.64
N TRP A 104 -3.84 22.19 7.90
CA TRP A 104 -2.76 23.11 7.51
C TRP A 104 -2.07 23.75 8.71
N LYS A 105 -2.84 24.25 9.69
CA LYS A 105 -2.28 24.82 10.94
C LYS A 105 -1.40 23.81 11.66
N LYS A 106 -1.88 22.57 11.79
CA LYS A 106 -1.14 21.49 12.44
C LYS A 106 0.15 21.17 11.71
N PHE A 107 0.12 21.10 10.39
CA PHE A 107 1.31 20.86 9.59
C PHE A 107 2.37 21.95 9.81
N LYS A 108 1.99 23.23 9.79
CA LYS A 108 2.91 24.34 10.06
C LYS A 108 3.59 24.19 11.42
N ILE A 109 2.84 23.81 12.46
CA ILE A 109 3.39 23.54 13.80
C ILE A 109 4.39 22.38 13.77
N LEU A 110 4.07 21.27 13.10
CA LEU A 110 4.95 20.11 13.00
C LEU A 110 6.25 20.43 12.25
N LYS A 111 6.17 21.13 11.12
CA LYS A 111 7.35 21.60 10.36
C LYS A 111 8.21 22.55 11.18
N LYS A 112 7.59 23.55 11.82
CA LYS A 112 8.29 24.51 12.70
C LYS A 112 9.08 23.77 13.78
N ASN A 113 8.44 22.82 14.46
CA ASN A 113 9.07 22.10 15.56
C ASN A 113 10.18 21.15 15.10
N LYS A 114 9.98 20.46 13.97
CA LYS A 114 10.96 19.50 13.44
C LYS A 114 12.21 20.16 12.87
N TYR A 115 12.03 21.26 12.13
CA TYR A 115 13.12 21.93 11.39
C TYR A 115 13.55 23.26 12.01
N LYS A 116 12.94 23.70 13.12
CA LYS A 116 13.20 24.97 13.80
C LYS A 116 13.11 26.19 12.85
N LEU A 117 12.08 26.17 12.00
CA LEU A 117 11.87 27.20 10.98
C LEU A 117 11.67 28.60 11.59
N SER A 118 12.27 29.58 10.95
CA SER A 118 12.07 31.02 11.18
C SER A 118 10.68 31.48 10.72
N ALA A 119 10.31 32.73 11.05
CA ALA A 119 9.04 33.31 10.61
C ALA A 119 8.95 33.42 9.07
N LEU A 120 10.06 33.78 8.40
CA LEU A 120 10.13 33.88 6.94
C LEU A 120 9.95 32.52 6.27
N GLU A 121 10.65 31.48 6.75
CA GLU A 121 10.51 30.13 6.19
C GLU A 121 9.10 29.54 6.40
N LEU A 122 8.35 30.01 7.41
CA LEU A 122 6.96 29.62 7.60
C LEU A 122 6.01 30.27 6.58
N GLU A 123 6.32 31.47 6.11
CA GLU A 123 5.57 32.13 5.04
C GLU A 123 5.80 31.44 3.70
N ASP A 124 7.03 30.99 3.42
CA ASP A 124 7.37 30.24 2.21
C ASP A 124 6.61 28.89 2.12
N LEU A 125 6.23 28.30 3.25
CA LEU A 125 5.40 27.09 3.26
C LEU A 125 4.02 27.34 2.66
N GLU A 126 3.49 28.57 2.70
CA GLU A 126 2.17 28.87 2.15
C GLU A 126 2.12 28.64 0.63
N VAL A 127 3.26 28.79 -0.07
CA VAL A 127 3.41 28.42 -1.49
C VAL A 127 3.28 26.91 -1.71
N GLN A 128 3.66 26.11 -0.71
CA GLN A 128 3.54 24.65 -0.74
C GLN A 128 2.14 24.15 -0.38
N LYS A 129 1.20 25.05 -0.07
CA LYS A 129 -0.18 24.68 0.22
C LYS A 129 -0.81 24.01 -1.02
N TRP A 130 -1.53 22.92 -0.76
CA TRP A 130 -2.27 22.19 -1.77
C TRP A 130 -3.38 23.03 -2.39
N ASP A 131 -3.83 22.61 -3.57
CA ASP A 131 -5.07 23.11 -4.14
C ASP A 131 -6.28 22.63 -3.34
N GLU A 132 -7.18 23.53 -2.96
CA GLU A 132 -8.38 23.14 -2.23
C GLU A 132 -9.36 22.39 -3.14
N GLU A 133 -9.38 22.61 -4.46
CA GLU A 133 -10.24 21.88 -5.41
C GLU A 133 -9.98 20.38 -5.46
N LEU A 134 -8.80 19.95 -5.03
CA LEU A 134 -8.40 18.55 -4.91
C LEU A 134 -9.29 17.80 -3.91
N PHE A 135 -9.84 18.48 -2.89
CA PHE A 135 -10.54 17.82 -1.80
C PHE A 135 -12.06 17.78 -1.98
N VAL A 136 -12.66 16.68 -1.56
CA VAL A 136 -14.11 16.47 -1.53
C VAL A 136 -14.70 17.00 -0.24
N ASP A 137 -15.87 17.65 -0.32
CA ASP A 137 -16.66 17.95 0.88
C ASP A 137 -17.43 16.71 1.34
N THR A 138 -17.32 16.40 2.62
CA THR A 138 -17.83 15.15 3.21
C THR A 138 -18.86 15.42 4.30
N SER A 139 -19.36 16.66 4.37
CA SER A 139 -20.40 17.13 5.30
C SER A 139 -21.73 16.41 5.12
N GLU A 140 -22.07 15.99 3.89
CA GLU A 140 -23.32 15.32 3.54
C GLU A 140 -23.27 13.78 3.67
N ILE A 141 -22.14 13.21 4.10
CA ILE A 141 -22.01 11.76 4.26
C ILE A 141 -22.80 11.29 5.50
N CYS A 142 -23.89 10.55 5.26
CA CYS A 142 -24.85 10.13 6.29
C CYS A 142 -24.57 8.77 6.95
N PHE A 143 -23.40 8.16 6.73
CA PHE A 143 -23.06 6.86 7.34
C PHE A 143 -21.82 6.95 8.23
N GLU A 144 -21.75 6.05 9.20
CA GLU A 144 -20.65 6.02 10.17
C GLU A 144 -19.31 5.77 9.49
N ARG A 145 -18.32 6.62 9.78
CA ARG A 145 -16.93 6.43 9.34
C ARG A 145 -16.25 5.42 10.26
N ASN A 146 -16.19 4.18 9.81
CA ASN A 146 -15.52 3.10 10.50
C ASN A 146 -14.94 2.10 9.49
N THR A 147 -14.13 1.16 9.98
CA THR A 147 -13.48 0.11 9.19
C THR A 147 -14.43 -0.66 8.27
N LEU A 148 -15.63 -1.01 8.74
CA LEU A 148 -16.59 -1.80 7.98
C LEU A 148 -17.21 -0.98 6.83
N ASN A 149 -17.35 0.32 7.05
CA ASN A 149 -17.92 1.25 6.09
C ASN A 149 -16.88 1.87 5.14
N ILE A 150 -15.61 1.42 5.16
CA ILE A 150 -14.59 1.92 4.23
C ILE A 150 -15.01 1.68 2.76
N TRP A 151 -15.62 0.53 2.48
CA TRP A 151 -16.17 0.22 1.16
C TRP A 151 -17.31 1.16 0.79
N ASN A 152 -18.16 1.51 1.76
CA ASN A 152 -19.18 2.53 1.58
C ASN A 152 -18.53 3.89 1.30
N GLY A 153 -17.42 4.25 1.96
CA GLY A 153 -16.61 5.43 1.61
C GLY A 153 -16.20 5.45 0.14
N ILE A 154 -15.63 4.36 -0.35
CA ILE A 154 -15.22 4.22 -1.76
C ILE A 154 -16.43 4.29 -2.71
N CYS A 155 -17.54 3.64 -2.36
CA CYS A 155 -18.74 3.60 -3.19
C CYS A 155 -19.54 4.90 -3.16
N HIS A 156 -19.61 5.60 -2.02
CA HIS A 156 -20.26 6.90 -1.91
C HIS A 156 -19.38 8.01 -2.51
N GLY A 157 -18.07 7.79 -2.63
CA GLY A 157 -17.24 8.56 -3.57
C GLY A 157 -17.81 8.57 -5.00
N LYS A 158 -18.57 7.53 -5.42
CA LYS A 158 -19.31 7.54 -6.69
C LYS A 158 -20.59 8.40 -6.65
N LEU A 159 -21.25 8.56 -5.49
CA LEU A 159 -22.45 9.40 -5.36
C LEU A 159 -22.14 10.90 -5.54
N PHE A 160 -20.94 11.34 -5.15
CA PHE A 160 -20.44 12.70 -5.40
C PHE A 160 -19.90 12.90 -6.83
N MET A 161 -19.96 11.86 -7.67
CA MET A 161 -19.50 11.89 -9.05
C MET A 161 -20.62 11.60 -10.02
N GLN A 162 -21.47 12.61 -10.24
CA GLN A 162 -22.19 12.76 -11.52
C GLN A 162 -21.23 12.74 -12.74
N ALA A 163 -19.90 12.77 -12.52
CA ALA A 163 -18.84 12.73 -13.53
C ALA A 163 -18.08 11.38 -13.67
N LEU A 164 -18.32 10.36 -12.84
CA LEU A 164 -17.64 9.06 -12.97
C LEU A 164 -18.65 7.92 -12.91
N PRO A 165 -19.30 7.60 -14.06
CA PRO A 165 -20.28 6.54 -14.14
C PRO A 165 -19.58 5.20 -13.93
N SER A 166 -19.52 4.80 -12.66
CA SER A 166 -18.95 3.57 -12.13
C SER A 166 -17.42 3.43 -12.28
N ILE A 167 -16.73 3.49 -11.13
CA ILE A 167 -15.44 2.84 -10.88
C ILE A 167 -15.39 1.38 -11.40
N SER A 168 -16.56 0.77 -11.64
CA SER A 168 -16.76 -0.57 -12.20
C SER A 168 -16.77 -0.65 -13.75
N SER A 169 -17.02 0.43 -14.51
CA SER A 169 -17.16 0.38 -15.98
C SER A 169 -15.92 0.84 -16.72
N LYS A 170 -15.14 1.75 -16.15
CA LYS A 170 -13.82 2.07 -16.70
C LYS A 170 -12.93 0.83 -16.54
N LYS A 171 -12.12 0.49 -17.52
CA LYS A 171 -11.13 -0.60 -17.38
C LYS A 171 -10.12 -0.22 -16.31
N ALA A 172 -9.70 -1.19 -15.48
CA ALA A 172 -8.54 -0.96 -14.63
C ALA A 172 -7.33 -0.75 -15.57
N VAL A 173 -6.37 0.06 -15.16
CA VAL A 173 -5.19 0.34 -15.98
C VAL A 173 -4.01 -0.32 -15.28
N VAL A 174 -3.14 -0.94 -16.07
CA VAL A 174 -1.87 -1.47 -15.56
C VAL A 174 -1.06 -0.30 -15.00
N GLU A 175 -0.22 -0.55 -14.00
CA GLU A 175 0.69 0.43 -13.38
C GLU A 175 0.03 1.51 -12.48
N SER A 176 -1.27 1.79 -12.64
CA SER A 176 -1.96 2.86 -11.90
C SER A 176 -3.29 2.41 -11.29
N PRO A 177 -3.40 2.32 -9.94
CA PRO A 177 -4.66 2.01 -9.28
C PRO A 177 -5.64 3.18 -9.35
N LYS A 178 -6.93 2.88 -9.53
CA LYS A 178 -7.98 3.91 -9.57
C LYS A 178 -8.30 4.52 -8.22
N VAL A 179 -8.32 3.68 -7.19
CA VAL A 179 -8.59 4.10 -5.82
C VAL A 179 -7.36 3.83 -4.97
N LEU A 180 -6.84 4.86 -4.33
CA LEU A 180 -5.79 4.74 -3.34
C LEU A 180 -6.39 4.90 -1.95
N VAL A 181 -6.14 3.94 -1.06
CA VAL A 181 -6.51 4.03 0.36
C VAL A 181 -5.24 4.17 1.18
N LEU A 182 -5.13 5.27 1.91
CA LEU A 182 -4.00 5.57 2.79
C LEU A 182 -4.36 5.31 4.24
N CYS A 183 -3.55 4.47 4.89
CA CYS A 183 -3.70 4.11 6.29
C CYS A 183 -2.49 4.53 7.13
N ALA A 184 -2.70 4.70 8.43
CA ALA A 184 -1.66 5.11 9.37
C ALA A 184 -0.53 4.08 9.58
N SER A 185 -0.76 2.80 9.27
CA SER A 185 0.23 1.72 9.46
C SER A 185 -0.03 0.51 8.56
N ALA A 186 0.99 -0.33 8.38
CA ALA A 186 0.87 -1.59 7.62
C ALA A 186 -0.16 -2.56 8.22
N LEU A 187 -0.26 -2.64 9.55
CA LEU A 187 -1.29 -3.46 10.22
C LEU A 187 -2.69 -2.96 9.85
N ARG A 188 -2.88 -1.65 9.85
CA ARG A 188 -4.15 -1.05 9.45
C ARG A 188 -4.47 -1.29 7.97
N CYS A 189 -3.47 -1.22 7.08
CA CYS A 189 -3.65 -1.58 5.68
C CYS A 189 -4.20 -3.00 5.51
N ILE A 190 -3.69 -3.97 6.29
CA ILE A 190 -4.14 -5.37 6.22
C ILE A 190 -5.61 -5.49 6.63
N GLU A 191 -6.01 -4.86 7.73
CA GLU A 191 -7.42 -4.84 8.16
C GLU A 191 -8.36 -4.27 7.09
N ILE A 192 -7.95 -3.16 6.46
CA ILE A 192 -8.71 -2.55 5.36
C ILE A 192 -8.79 -3.49 4.16
N ILE A 193 -7.67 -4.11 3.76
CA ILE A 193 -7.64 -5.07 2.65
C ILE A 193 -8.61 -6.23 2.92
N ASP A 194 -8.66 -6.77 4.13
CA ASP A 194 -9.56 -7.87 4.49
C ASP A 194 -11.04 -7.49 4.41
N VAL A 195 -11.39 -6.24 4.71
CA VAL A 195 -12.75 -5.72 4.48
C VAL A 195 -13.01 -5.57 2.99
N LEU A 196 -12.12 -4.91 2.26
CA LEU A 196 -12.31 -4.65 0.83
C LEU A 196 -12.42 -5.95 0.01
N LYS A 197 -11.62 -6.98 0.32
CA LYS A 197 -11.70 -8.30 -0.32
C LYS A 197 -13.07 -8.97 -0.19
N LYS A 198 -13.83 -8.66 0.86
CA LYS A 198 -15.20 -9.18 1.04
C LYS A 198 -16.23 -8.44 0.19
N ASN A 199 -15.89 -7.23 -0.26
CA ASN A 199 -16.80 -6.35 -0.99
C ASN A 199 -16.48 -6.23 -2.49
N THR A 200 -15.30 -6.67 -2.95
CA THR A 200 -14.93 -6.69 -4.37
C THR A 200 -14.15 -7.94 -4.77
N LYS A 201 -14.36 -8.38 -6.01
CA LYS A 201 -13.56 -9.43 -6.67
C LYS A 201 -12.30 -8.87 -7.36
N SER A 202 -12.15 -7.54 -7.42
CA SER A 202 -11.02 -6.90 -8.09
C SER A 202 -9.72 -7.08 -7.29
N ARG A 203 -8.58 -7.11 -8.00
CA ARG A 203 -7.26 -7.19 -7.39
C ARG A 203 -6.96 -5.92 -6.59
N ILE A 204 -6.35 -6.13 -5.41
CA ILE A 204 -5.93 -5.08 -4.49
C ILE A 204 -4.41 -5.15 -4.34
N VAL A 205 -3.70 -4.06 -4.64
CA VAL A 205 -2.25 -3.99 -4.48
C VAL A 205 -1.86 -3.49 -3.09
N LYS A 206 -0.85 -4.12 -2.49
CA LYS A 206 -0.29 -3.78 -1.17
C LYS A 206 0.87 -2.79 -1.35
N LEU A 207 0.69 -1.55 -0.90
CA LEU A 207 1.63 -0.44 -1.08
C LEU A 207 2.23 0.01 0.27
N PHE A 208 2.75 -0.94 1.06
CA PHE A 208 3.39 -0.66 2.35
C PHE A 208 4.65 -1.52 2.55
N ALA A 209 5.54 -1.08 3.44
CA ALA A 209 6.80 -1.76 3.74
C ALA A 209 6.58 -2.99 4.63
N LYS A 210 6.59 -4.19 4.05
CA LYS A 210 6.61 -5.45 4.81
C LYS A 210 7.58 -6.46 4.23
N HIS A 211 7.40 -6.82 2.96
CA HIS A 211 8.21 -7.86 2.30
C HIS A 211 8.74 -7.45 0.93
N LEU A 212 8.14 -6.44 0.27
CA LEU A 212 8.57 -5.97 -1.05
C LEU A 212 9.31 -4.63 -0.95
N LYS A 213 10.37 -4.50 -1.75
CA LYS A 213 11.04 -3.22 -2.04
C LYS A 213 10.17 -2.34 -2.94
N VAL A 214 10.57 -1.08 -3.12
CA VAL A 214 9.81 -0.12 -3.95
C VAL A 214 9.83 -0.58 -5.42
N ASP A 215 11.00 -0.91 -5.97
CA ASP A 215 11.14 -1.44 -7.33
C ASP A 215 10.30 -2.71 -7.58
N GLU A 216 10.29 -3.62 -6.60
CA GLU A 216 9.50 -4.85 -6.68
C GLU A 216 8.00 -4.56 -6.69
N GLN A 217 7.53 -3.58 -5.91
CA GLN A 217 6.13 -3.14 -5.93
C GLN A 217 5.77 -2.48 -7.25
N ILE A 218 6.68 -1.69 -7.82
CA ILE A 218 6.48 -1.12 -9.15
C ILE A 218 6.35 -2.24 -10.17
N ASN A 219 7.22 -3.26 -10.15
CA ASN A 219 7.10 -4.41 -11.05
C ASN A 219 5.77 -5.15 -10.89
N VAL A 220 5.29 -5.35 -9.66
CA VAL A 220 3.97 -5.94 -9.40
C VAL A 220 2.85 -5.09 -10.02
N LEU A 221 2.91 -3.76 -9.88
CA LEU A 221 1.95 -2.84 -10.52
C LEU A 221 1.95 -2.97 -12.05
N LYS A 222 3.08 -3.33 -12.67
CA LYS A 222 3.21 -3.53 -14.13
C LYS A 222 2.67 -4.86 -14.64
N LEU A 223 2.52 -5.85 -13.78
CA LEU A 223 2.06 -7.18 -14.19
C LEU A 223 0.54 -7.25 -14.34
N HIS A 224 -0.18 -6.47 -13.55
CA HIS A 224 -1.62 -6.65 -13.37
C HIS A 224 -2.35 -5.32 -13.25
N GLU A 225 -3.62 -5.33 -13.65
CA GLU A 225 -4.51 -4.21 -13.41
C GLU A 225 -5.03 -4.24 -11.95
N TYR A 226 -4.93 -3.11 -11.26
CA TYR A 226 -5.40 -2.98 -9.88
C TYR A 226 -6.51 -1.93 -9.80
N LEU A 227 -7.65 -2.31 -9.24
CA LEU A 227 -8.70 -1.33 -8.98
C LEU A 227 -8.35 -0.47 -7.76
N ILE A 228 -7.82 -1.11 -6.71
CA ILE A 228 -7.55 -0.48 -5.42
C ILE A 228 -6.11 -0.74 -5.02
N GLY A 229 -5.40 0.31 -4.61
CA GLY A 229 -4.13 0.22 -3.90
C GLY A 229 -4.30 0.64 -2.44
N VAL A 230 -3.80 -0.15 -1.50
CA VAL A 230 -3.85 0.16 -0.06
C VAL A 230 -2.44 0.28 0.48
N GLY A 231 -2.10 1.43 1.06
CA GLY A 231 -0.73 1.74 1.42
C GLY A 231 -0.56 2.69 2.60
N THR A 232 0.70 2.88 3.00
CA THR A 232 1.08 3.94 3.94
C THR A 232 1.59 5.14 3.16
N PRO A 233 1.37 6.39 3.63
CA PRO A 233 1.79 7.59 2.90
C PRO A 233 3.27 7.57 2.50
N ASN A 234 4.16 7.16 3.41
CA ASN A 234 5.60 7.06 3.14
C ASN A 234 5.93 6.19 1.92
N ARG A 235 5.26 5.03 1.80
CA ARG A 235 5.58 4.06 0.76
C ARG A 235 4.97 4.48 -0.57
N VAL A 236 3.73 4.95 -0.56
CA VAL A 236 3.05 5.44 -1.75
C VAL A 236 3.77 6.66 -2.33
N ASP A 237 4.26 7.57 -1.48
CA ASP A 237 5.06 8.72 -1.93
C ASP A 237 6.37 8.33 -2.61
N LYS A 238 7.06 7.29 -2.12
CA LYS A 238 8.26 6.74 -2.76
C LYS A 238 7.95 6.13 -4.13
N ILE A 239 6.88 5.34 -4.22
CA ILE A 239 6.44 4.75 -5.49
C ILE A 239 6.12 5.85 -6.51
N MET A 240 5.38 6.88 -6.11
CA MET A 240 5.05 8.02 -6.98
C MET A 240 6.29 8.76 -7.49
N LYS A 241 7.35 8.87 -6.69
CA LYS A 241 8.62 9.50 -7.09
C LYS A 241 9.42 8.66 -8.08
N GLU A 242 9.38 7.34 -7.94
CA GLU A 242 10.12 6.40 -8.79
C GLU A 242 9.32 5.96 -10.03
N HIS A 243 7.99 6.10 -10.01
CA HIS A 243 7.09 5.71 -11.08
C HIS A 243 6.10 6.83 -11.41
N ALA A 244 6.42 7.62 -12.45
CA ALA A 244 5.68 8.83 -12.83
C ALA A 244 4.21 8.57 -13.21
N ASP A 245 3.91 7.44 -13.85
CA ASP A 245 2.55 7.08 -14.28
C ASP A 245 1.67 6.49 -13.16
N PHE A 246 2.19 6.39 -11.93
CA PHE A 246 1.49 5.75 -10.80
C PHE A 246 0.08 6.31 -10.55
N LEU A 247 -0.12 7.61 -10.75
CA LEU A 247 -1.39 8.30 -10.53
C LEU A 247 -2.23 8.54 -11.80
N LYS A 248 -1.80 8.03 -12.95
CA LYS A 248 -2.42 8.30 -14.26
C LYS A 248 -3.89 7.93 -14.35
N ALA A 249 -4.27 6.81 -13.73
CA ALA A 249 -5.66 6.33 -13.70
C ALA A 249 -6.32 6.54 -12.33
N THR A 250 -5.61 7.13 -11.36
CA THR A 250 -6.18 7.41 -10.05
C THR A 250 -7.28 8.44 -10.16
N GLU A 251 -8.41 8.16 -9.55
CA GLU A 251 -9.59 9.05 -9.51
C GLU A 251 -9.91 9.44 -8.07
N LEU A 252 -9.62 8.56 -7.10
CA LEU A 252 -9.91 8.78 -5.69
C LEU A 252 -8.73 8.41 -4.80
N VAL A 253 -8.36 9.33 -3.93
CA VAL A 253 -7.45 9.10 -2.79
C VAL A 253 -8.28 9.21 -1.52
N LEU A 254 -8.46 8.09 -0.83
CA LEU A 254 -9.17 7.99 0.43
C LEU A 254 -8.16 7.93 1.59
N ILE A 255 -8.22 8.89 2.49
CA ILE A 255 -7.39 8.99 3.70
C ILE A 255 -8.19 8.42 4.87
N ASP A 256 -7.74 7.30 5.45
CA ASP A 256 -8.39 6.66 6.61
C ASP A 256 -8.10 7.44 7.91
N ALA A 257 -8.90 8.47 8.15
CA ALA A 257 -8.94 9.25 9.38
C ALA A 257 -9.88 8.64 10.44
N SER A 258 -10.75 7.71 10.04
CA SER A 258 -11.69 6.98 10.92
C SER A 258 -11.01 6.09 11.97
N PHE A 259 -9.79 5.62 11.69
CA PHE A 259 -9.06 4.76 12.60
C PHE A 259 -8.31 5.52 13.69
N VAL A 260 -8.53 5.10 14.94
CA VAL A 260 -7.86 5.63 16.13
C VAL A 260 -7.04 4.51 16.78
N ASP A 261 -5.73 4.73 16.92
CA ASP A 261 -4.85 3.75 17.55
C ASP A 261 -5.00 3.69 19.08
N LYS A 262 -4.28 2.76 19.72
CA LYS A 262 -4.30 2.58 21.19
C LYS A 262 -3.89 3.84 21.98
N LYS A 263 -3.19 4.79 21.35
CA LYS A 263 -2.75 6.05 21.93
C LYS A 263 -3.66 7.22 21.53
N LYS A 264 -4.86 6.94 21.02
CA LYS A 264 -5.83 7.92 20.55
C LYS A 264 -5.31 8.78 19.38
N ARG A 265 -4.51 8.19 18.50
CA ARG A 265 -3.94 8.88 17.33
C ARG A 265 -4.55 8.37 16.02
N THR A 266 -4.78 9.27 15.09
CA THR A 266 -5.23 8.99 13.71
C THR A 266 -4.07 9.20 12.74
N ILE A 267 -4.28 8.91 11.45
CA ILE A 267 -3.33 9.24 10.39
C ILE A 267 -2.98 10.75 10.36
N LEU A 268 -3.91 11.60 10.79
CA LEU A 268 -3.75 13.06 10.86
C LEU A 268 -3.06 13.53 12.15
N THR A 269 -2.89 12.68 13.17
CA THR A 269 -2.30 13.07 14.46
C THR A 269 -1.01 12.35 14.80
N LEU A 270 -0.72 11.23 14.16
CA LEU A 270 0.55 10.55 14.28
C LEU A 270 1.66 11.34 13.57
N ASN A 271 2.51 12.05 14.32
CA ASN A 271 3.50 13.01 13.79
C ASN A 271 4.29 12.51 12.56
N GLU A 272 4.91 11.33 12.64
CA GLU A 272 5.72 10.79 11.53
C GLU A 272 4.86 10.54 10.28
N CYS A 273 3.72 9.85 10.46
CA CYS A 273 2.81 9.54 9.37
C CYS A 273 2.14 10.78 8.78
N ASN A 274 1.84 11.78 9.61
CA ASN A 274 1.25 13.05 9.17
C ASN A 274 2.24 13.82 8.29
N MET A 275 3.53 13.87 8.65
CA MET A 275 4.55 14.51 7.80
C MET A 275 4.65 13.85 6.43
N ASP A 276 4.59 12.51 6.38
CA ASP A 276 4.59 11.77 5.11
C ASP A 276 3.29 11.98 4.32
N LEU A 277 2.14 12.01 5.00
CA LEU A 277 0.84 12.30 4.38
C LEU A 277 0.80 13.69 3.76
N PHE A 278 1.36 14.69 4.45
CA PHE A 278 1.48 16.02 3.91
C PHE A 278 2.29 16.02 2.61
N GLN A 279 3.47 15.41 2.64
CA GLN A 279 4.37 15.37 1.48
C GLN A 279 3.68 14.69 0.30
N PHE A 280 2.98 13.59 0.58
CA PHE A 280 2.17 12.90 -0.41
C PHE A 280 1.07 13.81 -0.99
N ILE A 281 0.26 14.48 -0.16
CA ILE A 281 -0.81 15.38 -0.61
C ILE A 281 -0.25 16.53 -1.46
N HIS A 282 0.86 17.12 -1.04
CA HIS A 282 1.53 18.17 -1.80
C HIS A 282 1.94 17.67 -3.20
N ASN A 283 2.56 16.50 -3.28
CA ASN A 283 2.96 15.90 -4.54
C ASN A 283 1.76 15.52 -5.43
N VAL A 284 0.67 15.00 -4.86
CA VAL A 284 -0.59 14.79 -5.58
C VAL A 284 -1.16 16.11 -6.10
N SER A 285 -1.09 17.18 -5.30
CA SER A 285 -1.55 18.51 -5.74
C SER A 285 -0.70 19.07 -6.89
N LEU A 286 0.61 18.86 -6.88
CA LEU A 286 1.48 19.22 -8.01
C LEU A 286 1.13 18.40 -9.25
N TYR A 287 0.94 17.09 -9.09
CA TYR A 287 0.52 16.20 -10.18
C TYR A 287 -0.85 16.59 -10.75
N PHE A 288 -1.78 17.00 -9.91
CA PHE A 288 -3.10 17.52 -10.31
C PHE A 288 -2.96 18.80 -11.15
N LYS A 289 -2.17 19.78 -10.68
CA LYS A 289 -1.96 21.07 -11.38
C LYS A 289 -1.26 20.92 -12.72
N ASN A 290 -0.31 19.98 -12.83
CA ASN A 290 0.47 19.79 -14.06
C ASN A 290 -0.30 19.03 -15.16
N ASN A 291 -1.43 18.40 -14.83
CA ASN A 291 -2.18 17.56 -15.74
C ASN A 291 -3.63 18.03 -15.82
N ASN A 292 -3.92 18.88 -16.81
CA ASN A 292 -5.22 19.56 -16.98
C ASN A 292 -6.44 18.61 -17.12
N ASN A 293 -6.23 17.32 -17.40
CA ASN A 293 -7.29 16.32 -17.54
C ASN A 293 -7.47 15.42 -16.29
N ASN A 294 -6.74 15.67 -15.20
CA ASN A 294 -6.81 14.82 -14.02
C ASN A 294 -8.09 15.06 -13.22
N VAL A 295 -8.79 13.97 -12.91
CA VAL A 295 -10.03 13.96 -12.12
C VAL A 295 -9.79 13.53 -10.66
N ILE A 296 -8.53 13.47 -10.21
CA ILE A 296 -8.17 12.99 -8.88
C ILE A 296 -8.88 13.83 -7.81
N LYS A 297 -9.53 13.16 -6.87
CA LYS A 297 -10.11 13.75 -5.68
C LYS A 297 -9.58 13.10 -4.40
N VAL A 298 -9.33 13.91 -3.38
CA VAL A 298 -8.88 13.48 -2.05
C VAL A 298 -10.04 13.57 -1.07
N MET A 299 -10.30 12.50 -0.34
CA MET A 299 -11.36 12.40 0.66
C MET A 299 -10.78 11.97 2.01
N PHE A 300 -11.06 12.74 3.05
CA PHE A 300 -10.84 12.31 4.43
C PHE A 300 -12.03 11.46 4.88
N PHE A 301 -11.77 10.18 5.11
CA PHE A 301 -12.76 9.21 5.58
C PHE A 301 -12.61 9.01 7.08
#